data_AF-A0A6B3KHE4-F1
#
_entry.id   AF-A0A6B3KHE4-F1
#
_cell.length_a   1.000
_cell.length_b   1.000
_cell.length_c   1.000
_cell.angle_alpha   90.00
_cell.angle_beta   90.00
_cell.angle_gamma   90.00
#
_symmetry.space_group_name_H-M   'P 1'
#
loop_
_entity.id
_entity.type
_entity.pdbx_description
1 polymer ?
#
loop_
_entity_poly.entity_id
_entity_poly.type
_entity_poly.pdbx_seq_one_letter_code
_entity_poly.pdbx_strand_id
1 'polypeptide(L)'
;MIQDESFNMATRWIHAGLCALLLTACSNAPTASPASPAAQAPAAQTSADAAACTAKGGQLRPVGRMQVPRCIVPYADAGKTCTDNSDCSGDCLATNIVPTGAAATGTCQRDSDRFGCRQEVVGGKGQAALCID
;
A
#
# COMPACT_ATOMS: atom_id res chain seq x y z
N MET A 1 31.01 -15.87 63.22
CA MET A 1 30.52 -17.14 62.66
C MET A 1 29.26 -17.51 63.42
N ILE A 2 28.21 -17.89 62.67
CA ILE A 2 26.94 -18.47 63.14
C ILE A 2 25.95 -17.45 63.71
N GLN A 3 25.23 -16.74 62.83
CA GLN A 3 23.79 -16.43 63.01
C GLN A 3 23.19 -15.88 61.69
N ASP A 4 23.24 -16.63 60.59
CA ASP A 4 22.52 -16.27 59.34
C ASP A 4 22.06 -17.51 58.56
N GLU A 5 21.55 -18.55 59.24
CA GLU A 5 21.10 -19.79 58.55
C GLU A 5 19.70 -20.26 58.98
N SER A 6 18.92 -19.44 59.69
CA SER A 6 17.57 -19.83 60.14
C SER A 6 16.43 -19.23 59.32
N PHE A 7 16.67 -18.22 58.47
CA PHE A 7 15.61 -17.53 57.73
C PHE A 7 15.30 -18.09 56.32
N ASN A 8 16.19 -18.91 55.75
CA ASN A 8 16.03 -19.41 54.38
C ASN A 8 15.27 -20.74 54.24
N MET A 9 15.00 -21.45 55.35
CA MET A 9 14.33 -22.77 55.28
C MET A 9 12.80 -22.66 55.41
N ALA A 10 12.27 -21.64 56.08
CA ALA A 10 10.81 -21.47 56.28
C ALA A 10 10.10 -20.79 55.09
N THR A 11 10.80 -19.98 54.30
CA THR A 11 10.21 -19.23 53.17
C THR A 11 9.94 -20.12 51.94
N ARG A 12 10.56 -21.31 51.87
CA ARG A 12 10.41 -22.26 50.76
C ARG A 12 9.14 -23.13 50.83
N TRP A 13 8.38 -23.05 51.93
CA TRP A 13 7.15 -23.83 52.15
C TRP A 13 5.86 -23.02 52.00
N ILE A 14 5.95 -21.73 51.65
CA ILE A 14 4.79 -20.86 51.43
C ILE A 14 4.45 -20.68 49.94
N HIS A 15 5.39 -21.00 49.04
CA HIS A 15 5.23 -20.77 47.60
C HIS A 15 4.62 -21.96 46.82
N ALA A 16 4.31 -23.08 47.50
CA ALA A 16 3.69 -24.25 46.87
C ALA A 16 2.16 -24.28 46.97
N GLY A 17 1.54 -23.39 47.78
CA GLY A 17 0.07 -23.35 47.96
C GLY A 17 -0.65 -22.29 47.12
N LEU A 18 0.06 -21.31 46.57
CA LEU A 18 -0.52 -20.15 45.88
C LEU A 18 -0.52 -20.26 44.35
N CYS A 19 -0.39 -21.48 43.80
CA CYS A 19 -0.47 -21.75 42.35
C CYS A 19 -1.75 -22.50 41.93
N ALA A 20 -2.70 -22.74 42.85
CA ALA A 20 -3.88 -23.56 42.59
C ALA A 20 -5.21 -22.79 42.43
N LEU A 21 -5.18 -21.49 42.09
CA LEU A 21 -6.37 -20.63 42.05
C LEU A 21 -6.48 -19.71 40.81
N LEU A 22 -5.92 -20.10 39.66
CA LEU A 22 -6.08 -19.35 38.40
C LEU A 22 -6.42 -20.25 37.20
N LEU A 23 -7.49 -21.05 37.30
CA LEU A 23 -8.04 -21.84 36.17
C LEU A 23 -9.54 -21.63 35.95
N THR A 24 -10.04 -20.39 36.00
CA THR A 24 -11.44 -20.09 35.66
C THR A 24 -11.60 -18.73 34.99
N ALA A 25 -11.13 -18.61 33.75
CA ALA A 25 -11.60 -17.58 32.81
C ALA A 25 -11.22 -17.91 31.35
N CYS A 26 -11.58 -19.09 30.85
CA CYS A 26 -11.64 -19.36 29.41
C CYS A 26 -13.08 -19.68 29.03
N SER A 27 -13.90 -18.65 28.90
CA SER A 27 -15.19 -18.73 28.21
C SER A 27 -15.34 -17.50 27.32
N ASN A 28 -14.45 -17.39 26.32
CA ASN A 28 -14.70 -16.55 25.17
C ASN A 28 -15.75 -17.28 24.32
N ALA A 29 -17.02 -17.07 24.64
CA ALA A 29 -18.09 -17.39 23.71
C ALA A 29 -17.82 -16.55 22.44
N PRO A 30 -17.75 -17.15 21.24
CA PRO A 30 -17.79 -16.36 20.04
C PRO A 30 -19.18 -15.71 20.00
N THR A 31 -19.26 -14.43 20.35
CA THR A 31 -20.34 -13.58 19.86
C THR A 31 -20.38 -13.80 18.36
N ALA A 32 -21.43 -14.45 17.89
CA ALA A 32 -21.80 -14.47 16.49
C ALA A 32 -21.96 -13.00 16.08
N SER A 33 -20.87 -12.43 15.57
CA SER A 33 -20.92 -11.16 14.87
C SER A 33 -21.93 -11.35 13.74
N PRO A 34 -22.92 -10.46 13.55
CA PRO A 34 -23.79 -10.53 12.40
C PRO A 34 -22.89 -10.63 11.17
N ALA A 35 -23.13 -11.68 10.39
CA ALA A 35 -22.31 -12.08 9.24
C ALA A 35 -21.72 -10.85 8.56
N SER A 36 -20.41 -10.64 8.72
CA SER A 36 -19.64 -9.89 7.74
C SER A 36 -20.05 -10.47 6.39
N PRO A 37 -20.45 -9.64 5.39
CA PRO A 37 -20.84 -10.15 4.09
C PRO A 37 -19.77 -11.13 3.65
N ALA A 38 -20.18 -12.40 3.56
CA ALA A 38 -19.37 -13.47 3.01
C ALA A 38 -18.68 -12.90 1.78
N ALA A 39 -17.37 -13.14 1.68
CA ALA A 39 -16.52 -12.84 0.54
C ALA A 39 -17.38 -12.79 -0.73
N GLN A 40 -17.74 -11.58 -1.14
CA GLN A 40 -18.48 -11.39 -2.38
C GLN A 40 -17.59 -12.03 -3.43
N ALA A 41 -18.14 -13.01 -4.15
CA ALA A 41 -17.38 -13.78 -5.12
C ALA A 41 -16.52 -12.81 -5.96
N PRO A 42 -15.20 -13.05 -6.11
CA PRO A 42 -14.28 -12.09 -6.71
C PRO A 42 -14.75 -11.51 -8.06
N ALA A 43 -15.56 -12.26 -8.81
CA ALA A 43 -16.16 -11.85 -10.07
C ALA A 43 -17.17 -10.68 -9.96
N ALA A 44 -18.00 -10.62 -8.92
CA ALA A 44 -19.03 -9.57 -8.78
C ALA A 44 -18.45 -8.23 -8.33
N GLN A 45 -17.37 -8.25 -7.55
CA GLN A 45 -16.62 -7.04 -7.17
C GLN A 45 -15.86 -6.50 -8.37
N THR A 46 -15.15 -7.37 -9.11
CA THR A 46 -14.40 -6.98 -10.31
C THR A 46 -15.29 -6.35 -11.39
N SER A 47 -16.52 -6.83 -11.57
CA SER A 47 -17.45 -6.26 -12.56
C SER A 47 -17.97 -4.87 -12.15
N ALA A 48 -18.26 -4.66 -10.87
CA ALA A 48 -18.63 -3.35 -10.34
C ALA A 48 -17.47 -2.33 -10.47
N ASP A 49 -16.24 -2.76 -10.18
CA ASP A 49 -15.03 -1.95 -10.37
C ASP A 49 -14.81 -1.60 -11.84
N ALA A 50 -15.06 -2.53 -12.75
CA ALA A 50 -14.96 -2.27 -14.20
C ALA A 50 -15.98 -1.22 -14.65
N ALA A 51 -17.24 -1.33 -14.23
CA ALA A 51 -18.28 -0.36 -14.57
C ALA A 51 -17.96 1.05 -14.02
N ALA A 52 -17.50 1.13 -12.76
CA ALA A 52 -17.06 2.38 -12.16
C ALA A 52 -15.85 2.99 -12.88
N CYS A 53 -14.93 2.15 -13.36
CA CYS A 53 -13.79 2.61 -14.15
C CYS A 53 -14.21 3.18 -15.51
N THR A 54 -15.09 2.49 -16.23
CA THR A 54 -15.62 2.96 -17.52
C THR A 54 -16.42 4.25 -17.37
N ALA A 55 -17.16 4.42 -16.28
CA ALA A 55 -17.86 5.67 -15.99
C ALA A 55 -16.92 6.88 -15.83
N LYS A 56 -15.66 6.65 -15.44
CA LYS A 56 -14.60 7.67 -15.38
C LYS A 56 -13.84 7.84 -16.71
N GLY A 57 -14.30 7.19 -17.78
CA GLY A 57 -13.60 7.15 -19.08
C GLY A 57 -12.37 6.24 -19.10
N GLY A 58 -12.19 5.39 -18.08
CA GLY A 58 -11.06 4.48 -17.96
C GLY A 58 -11.36 3.05 -18.41
N GLN A 59 -10.33 2.21 -18.32
CA GLN A 59 -10.42 0.77 -18.54
C GLN A 59 -9.72 0.03 -17.40
N LEU A 60 -10.36 -1.02 -16.89
CA LEU A 60 -9.73 -1.91 -15.93
C LEU A 60 -8.69 -2.77 -16.68
N ARG A 61 -7.41 -2.59 -16.37
CA ARG A 61 -6.31 -3.32 -17.01
C ARG A 61 -5.43 -3.99 -15.95
N PRO A 62 -4.91 -5.20 -16.21
CA PRO A 62 -3.85 -5.75 -15.38
C PRO A 62 -2.59 -4.91 -15.59
N VAL A 63 -1.99 -4.45 -14.50
CA VAL A 63 -0.79 -3.62 -14.54
C VAL A 63 0.28 -4.15 -13.59
N GLY A 64 1.53 -3.82 -13.91
CA GLY A 64 2.71 -4.30 -13.20
C GLY A 64 2.93 -5.81 -13.32
N ARG A 65 4.01 -6.31 -12.72
CA ARG A 65 4.36 -7.74 -12.73
C ARG A 65 3.29 -8.62 -12.08
N MET A 66 2.65 -8.14 -11.03
CA MET A 66 1.60 -8.89 -10.32
C MET A 66 0.25 -8.90 -11.05
N GLN A 67 0.13 -8.20 -12.19
CA GLN A 67 -1.08 -8.16 -13.01
C GLN A 67 -2.33 -7.75 -12.21
N VAL A 68 -2.16 -6.82 -11.26
CA VAL A 68 -3.25 -6.36 -10.40
C VAL A 68 -4.19 -5.51 -11.26
N PRO A 69 -5.50 -5.84 -11.34
CA PRO A 69 -6.45 -5.03 -12.10
C PRO A 69 -6.54 -3.63 -11.49
N ARG A 70 -6.22 -2.60 -12.28
CA ARG A 70 -6.35 -1.20 -11.89
C ARG A 70 -7.12 -0.43 -12.95
N CYS A 71 -7.88 0.56 -12.50
CA CYS A 71 -8.54 1.48 -13.42
C CYS A 71 -7.53 2.44 -14.03
N ILE A 72 -7.35 2.37 -15.35
CA ILE A 72 -6.47 3.29 -16.07
C ILE A 72 -7.29 4.26 -16.90
N VAL A 73 -7.12 5.55 -16.63
CA VAL A 73 -7.83 6.63 -17.31
C VAL A 73 -6.86 7.35 -18.26
N PRO A 74 -7.17 7.47 -19.56
CA PRO A 74 -6.37 8.25 -20.49
C PRO A 74 -6.49 9.75 -20.18
N TYR A 75 -5.39 10.49 -20.35
CA TYR A 75 -5.40 11.93 -20.22
C TYR A 75 -5.66 12.60 -21.56
N ALA A 76 -6.49 13.66 -21.57
CA ALA A 76 -6.87 14.37 -22.80
C ALA A 76 -5.70 15.16 -23.42
N ASP A 77 -4.69 15.47 -22.62
CA ASP A 77 -3.47 16.20 -22.95
C ASP A 77 -2.27 15.28 -23.21
N ALA A 78 -2.47 13.97 -23.27
CA ALA A 78 -1.42 12.99 -23.55
C ALA A 78 -0.53 13.39 -24.73
N GLY A 79 0.78 13.37 -24.52
CA GLY A 79 1.78 13.63 -25.56
C GLY A 79 2.03 15.11 -25.88
N LYS A 80 1.29 16.05 -25.28
CA LYS A 80 1.62 17.49 -25.40
C LYS A 80 2.98 17.78 -24.80
N THR A 81 3.78 18.63 -25.44
CA THR A 81 5.05 19.09 -24.89
C THR A 81 4.81 19.90 -23.62
N CYS A 82 5.61 19.63 -22.58
CA CYS A 82 5.51 20.28 -21.28
C CYS A 82 6.91 20.55 -20.70
N THR A 83 6.96 21.45 -19.74
CA THR A 83 8.16 21.75 -18.96
C THR A 83 7.94 21.62 -17.45
N ASP A 84 6.69 21.54 -17.02
CA ASP A 84 6.30 21.33 -15.63
C ASP A 84 5.06 20.44 -15.54
N ASN A 85 4.84 19.81 -14.38
CA ASN A 85 3.64 19.04 -14.11
C ASN A 85 2.38 19.91 -14.16
N SER A 86 2.47 21.21 -13.86
CA SER A 86 1.33 22.14 -13.97
C SER A 86 0.81 22.33 -15.40
N ASP A 87 1.60 21.95 -16.41
CA ASP A 87 1.20 22.02 -17.82
C ASP A 87 0.27 20.86 -18.23
N CYS A 88 0.16 19.83 -17.39
CA CYS A 88 -0.51 18.57 -17.70
C CYS A 88 -1.61 18.23 -16.68
N SER A 89 -2.57 17.39 -17.08
CA SER A 89 -3.55 16.79 -16.16
C SER A 89 -2.92 15.71 -15.27
N GLY A 90 -1.71 15.25 -15.61
CA GLY A 90 -0.90 14.30 -14.87
C GLY A 90 0.55 14.78 -14.77
N ASP A 91 1.49 13.85 -14.85
CA ASP A 91 2.92 14.19 -14.77
C ASP A 91 3.46 14.65 -16.14
N CYS A 92 4.38 15.61 -16.13
CA CYS A 92 5.21 15.95 -17.29
C CYS A 92 6.41 15.01 -17.32
N LEU A 93 6.50 14.13 -18.32
CA LEU A 93 7.49 13.07 -18.35
C LEU A 93 8.60 13.33 -19.36
N ALA A 94 9.85 13.15 -18.94
CA ALA A 94 11.01 13.33 -19.81
C ALA A 94 10.97 12.35 -20.99
N THR A 95 11.26 12.86 -22.19
CA THR A 95 11.32 12.02 -23.41
C THR A 95 12.42 10.96 -23.33
N ASN A 96 13.50 11.26 -22.62
CA ASN A 96 14.58 10.32 -22.27
C ASN A 96 15.02 10.61 -20.84
N ILE A 97 15.45 9.57 -20.12
CA ILE A 97 16.02 9.74 -18.78
C ILE A 97 17.34 10.50 -18.89
N VAL A 98 17.44 11.63 -18.20
CA VAL A 98 18.66 12.46 -18.10
C VAL A 98 19.21 12.43 -16.67
N PRO A 99 20.46 12.88 -16.44
CA PRO A 99 20.94 13.11 -15.08
C PRO A 99 20.01 14.08 -14.33
N THR A 100 19.77 13.81 -13.05
CA THR A 100 18.92 14.67 -12.22
C THR A 100 19.44 16.10 -12.19
N GLY A 101 18.53 17.06 -12.38
CA GLY A 101 18.84 18.50 -12.45
C GLY A 101 19.31 18.98 -13.82
N ALA A 102 19.59 18.08 -14.77
CA ALA A 102 19.91 18.47 -16.14
C ALA A 102 18.67 19.01 -16.87
N ALA A 103 18.90 19.89 -17.84
CA ALA A 103 17.84 20.41 -18.70
C ALA A 103 17.17 19.25 -19.46
N ALA A 104 15.83 19.24 -19.43
CA ALA A 104 15.01 18.23 -20.07
C ALA A 104 13.74 18.87 -20.62
N THR A 105 13.25 18.34 -21.72
CA THR A 105 11.88 18.57 -22.19
C THR A 105 11.07 17.31 -21.95
N GLY A 106 9.77 17.51 -21.68
CA GLY A 106 8.87 16.41 -21.42
C GLY A 106 7.67 16.41 -22.36
N THR A 107 6.89 15.34 -22.22
CA THR A 107 5.55 15.23 -22.77
C THR A 107 4.57 14.81 -21.66
N CYS A 108 3.36 15.33 -21.72
CA CYS A 108 2.33 14.98 -20.75
C CYS A 108 2.05 13.48 -20.79
N GLN A 109 1.95 12.88 -19.60
CA GLN A 109 1.71 11.46 -19.41
C GLN A 109 0.51 10.97 -20.23
N ARG A 110 0.59 9.73 -20.74
CA ARG A 110 -0.46 9.16 -21.60
C ARG A 110 -1.77 8.90 -20.84
N ASP A 111 -1.65 8.27 -19.67
CA ASP A 111 -2.77 7.80 -18.87
C ASP A 111 -2.36 7.67 -17.41
N SER A 112 -3.26 7.29 -16.51
CA SER A 112 -2.96 7.15 -15.08
C SER A 112 -2.08 5.94 -14.71
N ASP A 113 -1.52 5.22 -15.68
CA ASP A 113 -0.59 4.10 -15.41
C ASP A 113 0.76 4.63 -14.93
N ARG A 114 1.22 4.11 -13.78
CA ARG A 114 2.48 4.48 -13.16
C ARG A 114 3.53 3.37 -13.21
N PHE A 115 3.33 2.30 -13.96
CA PHE A 115 4.34 1.25 -14.14
C PHE A 115 5.37 1.61 -15.22
N GLY A 116 6.57 1.02 -15.10
CA GLY A 116 7.76 1.33 -15.89
C GLY A 116 8.68 2.36 -15.24
N CYS A 117 9.84 2.57 -15.87
CA CYS A 117 10.79 3.61 -15.51
C CYS A 117 10.41 4.94 -16.17
N ARG A 118 10.21 5.97 -15.35
CA ARG A 118 9.86 7.32 -15.81
C ARG A 118 10.62 8.36 -15.01
N GLN A 119 10.79 9.54 -15.58
CA GLN A 119 11.38 10.69 -14.92
C GLN A 119 10.48 11.88 -15.16
N GLU A 120 10.09 12.57 -14.10
CA GLU A 120 9.31 13.81 -14.21
C GLU A 120 10.23 14.96 -14.64
N VAL A 121 9.65 15.92 -15.35
CA VAL A 121 10.29 17.20 -15.70
C VAL A 121 9.55 18.29 -14.95
N VAL A 122 10.27 19.02 -14.10
CA VAL A 122 9.75 20.14 -13.30
C VAL A 122 10.64 21.33 -13.53
N GLY A 123 10.06 22.47 -13.91
CA GLY A 123 10.80 23.67 -14.31
C GLY A 123 11.85 23.43 -15.42
N GLY A 124 11.56 22.54 -16.38
CA GLY A 124 12.47 22.19 -17.48
C GLY A 124 13.69 21.37 -17.06
N LYS A 125 13.65 20.74 -15.88
CA LYS A 125 14.74 19.89 -15.36
C LYS A 125 14.24 18.49 -15.05
N GLY A 126 15.03 17.48 -15.44
CA GLY A 126 14.76 16.09 -15.11
C GLY A 126 14.92 15.83 -13.61
N GLN A 127 13.92 15.21 -12.99
CA GLN A 127 13.94 14.83 -11.57
C GLN A 127 14.66 13.51 -11.33
N ALA A 128 14.55 12.91 -10.16
CA ALA A 128 15.00 11.52 -9.97
C ALA A 128 14.12 10.58 -10.82
N ALA A 129 14.74 9.60 -11.49
CA ALA A 129 13.99 8.57 -12.20
C ALA A 129 13.34 7.61 -11.20
N LEU A 130 12.07 7.27 -11.44
CA LEU A 130 11.30 6.33 -10.65
C LEU A 130 10.92 5.13 -11.51
N CYS A 131 11.34 3.93 -11.08
CA CYS A 131 11.02 2.67 -11.72
C CYS A 131 10.04 1.88 -10.85
N ILE A 132 8.83 1.69 -11.34
CA ILE A 132 7.78 0.92 -10.66
C ILE A 132 7.49 -0.31 -11.52
N ASP A 133 7.48 -1.48 -10.89
CA ASP A 133 7.19 -2.77 -11.51
C ASP A 133 5.98 -3.46 -10.88
#